data_AF-A0AA35QBI5-F1
#
_entry.id   AF-A0AA35QBI5-F1
#
_cell.length_a   1.000
_cell.length_b   1.000
_cell.length_c   1.000
_cell.angle_alpha   90.00
_cell.angle_beta   90.00
_cell.angle_gamma   90.00
#
_symmetry.space_group_name_H-M   'P 1'
#
loop_
_entity.id
_entity.type
_entity.pdbx_description
1 polymer ?
#
loop_
_entity_poly.entity_id
_entity_poly.type
_entity_poly.pdbx_seq_one_letter_code
_entity_poly.pdbx_strand_id
1 'polypeptide(L)'
;MCYFYNDLSVYEVFGGTVLAEEEGRDLANALGPKNKDLILQNHRYVYYICFSKPNTQLSSYHTSRILTCGSNVAEAAGLFIALERACQPAAANGIPKRYIHHDEAEYSKRYDYTSENTYMSFQPKYQAILAKMKGSFLE
;
A
#
# COMPACT_ATOMS: atom_id res chain seq x y z
N MET A 1 13.02 -5.69 -5.63
CA MET A 1 12.02 -6.64 -5.11
C MET A 1 10.69 -6.36 -5.76
N CYS A 2 10.02 -7.41 -6.23
CA CYS A 2 8.81 -7.33 -7.05
C CYS A 2 7.55 -7.60 -6.21
N TYR A 3 7.41 -6.90 -5.08
CA TYR A 3 6.32 -7.13 -4.11
C TYR A 3 4.92 -7.13 -4.74
N PHE A 4 4.70 -6.22 -5.70
CA PHE A 4 3.40 -5.95 -6.31
C PHE A 4 3.12 -6.78 -7.57
N TYR A 5 4.01 -7.71 -7.94
CA TYR A 5 3.85 -8.49 -9.16
C TYR A 5 2.56 -9.32 -9.11
N ASN A 6 1.64 -9.07 -10.06
CA ASN A 6 0.35 -9.75 -10.16
C ASN A 6 -0.54 -9.64 -8.89
N ASP A 7 -0.38 -8.55 -8.11
CA ASP A 7 -1.08 -8.28 -6.82
C ASP A 7 -1.57 -6.82 -6.68
N LEU A 8 -1.51 -6.05 -7.76
CA LEU A 8 -1.79 -4.61 -7.78
C LEU A 8 -2.96 -4.31 -8.71
N SER A 9 -4.01 -3.71 -8.17
CA SER A 9 -5.15 -3.20 -8.92
C SER A 9 -5.04 -1.69 -9.15
N VAL A 10 -5.77 -1.19 -10.15
CA VAL A 10 -5.94 0.24 -10.40
C VAL A 10 -7.44 0.57 -10.41
N TYR A 11 -7.83 1.58 -9.66
CA TYR A 11 -9.20 2.10 -9.61
C TYR A 11 -9.23 3.49 -10.23
N GLU A 12 -10.02 3.66 -11.29
CA GLU A 12 -10.03 4.88 -12.11
C GLU A 12 -11.24 5.79 -11.87
N VAL A 13 -12.26 5.28 -11.18
CA VAL A 13 -13.55 5.96 -11.01
C VAL A 13 -13.51 6.90 -9.81
N PHE A 14 -13.54 8.21 -10.07
CA PHE A 14 -13.65 9.22 -9.02
C PHE A 14 -15.12 9.57 -8.77
N GLY A 15 -15.68 9.13 -7.64
CA GLY A 15 -17.07 9.41 -7.24
C GLY A 15 -17.31 10.81 -6.63
N GLY A 16 -16.26 11.53 -6.21
CA GLY A 16 -16.39 12.76 -5.42
C GLY A 16 -16.35 12.51 -3.91
N THR A 17 -16.84 13.44 -3.09
CA THR A 17 -17.04 13.26 -1.63
C THR A 17 -18.27 12.37 -1.36
N VAL A 18 -18.24 11.13 -1.83
CA VAL A 18 -19.34 10.18 -1.65
C VAL A 18 -19.21 9.52 -0.28
N LEU A 19 -20.36 9.15 0.28
CA LEU A 19 -20.48 8.52 1.59
C LEU A 19 -19.61 7.25 1.66
N ALA A 20 -18.83 7.12 2.74
CA ALA A 20 -17.76 6.13 2.91
C ALA A 20 -18.14 4.66 2.67
N GLU A 21 -19.43 4.31 2.69
CA GLU A 21 -19.89 2.93 2.55
C GLU A 21 -19.99 2.46 1.09
N GLU A 22 -20.54 3.29 0.18
CA GLU A 22 -20.68 2.93 -1.25
C GLU A 22 -19.30 2.92 -1.92
N GLU A 23 -18.52 3.98 -1.70
CA GLU A 23 -17.13 4.03 -2.17
C GLU A 23 -16.31 2.87 -1.58
N GLY A 24 -16.51 2.53 -0.31
CA GLY A 24 -15.85 1.38 0.31
C GLY A 24 -16.14 0.04 -0.38
N ARG A 25 -17.39 -0.18 -0.84
CA ARG A 25 -17.77 -1.38 -1.61
C ARG A 25 -17.14 -1.37 -3.01
N ASP A 26 -17.13 -0.24 -3.69
CA ASP A 26 -16.52 -0.12 -5.01
C ASP A 26 -15.01 -0.34 -4.97
N LEU A 27 -14.34 0.19 -3.93
CA LEU A 27 -12.93 -0.07 -3.67
C LEU A 27 -12.66 -1.54 -3.38
N ALA A 28 -13.49 -2.19 -2.56
CA ALA A 28 -13.38 -3.62 -2.28
C ALA A 28 -13.57 -4.47 -3.55
N ASN A 29 -14.52 -4.09 -4.41
CA ASN A 29 -14.75 -4.74 -5.70
C ASN A 29 -13.57 -4.54 -6.66
N ALA A 30 -12.98 -3.34 -6.70
CA ALA A 30 -11.81 -3.03 -7.54
C ALA A 30 -10.53 -3.73 -7.07
N LEU A 31 -10.37 -3.88 -5.75
CA LEU A 31 -9.30 -4.69 -5.16
C LEU A 31 -9.48 -6.17 -5.52
N GLY A 32 -10.70 -6.68 -5.39
CA GLY A 32 -11.03 -8.08 -5.64
C GLY A 32 -10.45 -9.02 -4.58
N PRO A 33 -10.60 -10.34 -4.76
CA PRO A 33 -10.28 -11.33 -3.72
C PRO A 33 -8.78 -11.66 -3.60
N LYS A 34 -7.98 -11.25 -4.58
CA LYS A 34 -6.57 -11.64 -4.71
C LYS A 34 -5.62 -10.51 -4.32
N ASN A 35 -5.90 -9.29 -4.78
CA ASN A 35 -4.95 -8.20 -4.70
C ASN A 35 -4.92 -7.58 -3.31
N LYS A 36 -3.76 -7.08 -2.90
CA LYS A 36 -3.58 -6.37 -1.63
C LYS A 36 -3.28 -4.89 -1.77
N ASP A 37 -2.99 -4.44 -2.98
CA ASP A 37 -2.62 -3.06 -3.26
C ASP A 37 -3.52 -2.48 -4.35
N LEU A 38 -3.96 -1.24 -4.16
CA LEU A 38 -4.83 -0.52 -5.07
C LEU A 38 -4.31 0.90 -5.30
N ILE A 39 -4.10 1.27 -6.56
CA ILE A 39 -3.81 2.66 -6.96
C ILE A 39 -5.11 3.35 -7.30
N LEU A 40 -5.37 4.48 -6.64
CA LEU A 40 -6.57 5.29 -6.83
C LEU A 40 -6.27 6.43 -7.83
N GLN A 41 -6.58 6.26 -9.12
CA GLN A 41 -6.37 7.33 -10.09
C GLN A 41 -7.41 8.45 -9.90
N ASN A 42 -6.98 9.70 -10.05
CA ASN A 42 -7.84 10.90 -9.97
C ASN A 42 -8.48 11.21 -8.60
N HIS A 43 -8.27 10.40 -7.55
CA HIS A 43 -8.72 10.73 -6.20
C HIS A 43 -7.93 11.91 -5.60
N ARG A 44 -8.63 12.81 -4.91
CA ARG A 44 -8.03 13.90 -4.13
C ARG A 44 -8.01 13.47 -2.66
N TYR A 45 -6.82 13.25 -2.10
CA TYR A 45 -6.56 12.98 -0.68
C TYR A 45 -7.24 11.73 -0.08
N VAL A 46 -6.77 10.54 -0.45
CA VAL A 46 -7.30 9.28 0.10
C VAL A 46 -6.17 8.39 0.60
N TYR A 47 -6.13 8.14 1.92
CA TYR A 47 -5.37 7.05 2.54
C TYR A 47 -6.35 6.05 3.08
N TYR A 48 -6.22 4.80 2.65
CA TYR A 48 -6.83 3.70 3.38
C TYR A 48 -5.74 2.68 3.71
N ILE A 49 -5.71 2.22 4.96
CA ILE A 49 -5.04 0.98 5.35
C ILE A 49 -6.18 0.11 5.85
N CYS A 50 -6.64 -0.84 5.04
CA CYS A 50 -7.76 -1.69 5.40
C CYS A 50 -7.23 -2.92 6.14
N PHE A 51 -7.57 -3.02 7.43
CA PHE A 51 -7.40 -4.24 8.20
C PHE A 51 -8.62 -5.12 7.99
N SER A 52 -8.43 -6.44 7.90
CA SER A 52 -9.49 -7.46 7.83
C SER A 52 -10.32 -7.57 9.14
N LYS A 53 -10.69 -6.44 9.76
CA LYS A 53 -11.65 -6.38 10.87
C LYS A 53 -12.58 -5.17 10.76
N PRO A 54 -13.83 -5.27 11.26
CA PRO A 54 -14.94 -4.45 10.78
C PRO A 54 -15.02 -3.01 11.30
N ASN A 55 -14.06 -2.50 12.09
CA ASN A 55 -14.26 -1.21 12.80
C ASN A 55 -12.94 -0.57 13.32
N THR A 56 -12.14 0.05 12.46
CA THR A 56 -11.04 0.90 12.94
C THR A 56 -10.92 2.19 12.12
N GLN A 57 -10.97 3.34 12.83
CA GLN A 57 -10.80 4.69 12.26
C GLN A 57 -9.35 4.99 11.87
N LEU A 58 -9.19 5.84 10.85
CA LEU A 58 -7.94 6.12 10.15
C LEU A 58 -7.28 7.43 10.59
N SER A 59 -5.95 7.40 10.65
CA SER A 59 -5.05 8.55 10.81
C SER A 59 -4.51 8.97 9.44
N SER A 60 -4.61 10.27 9.13
CA SER A 60 -4.42 10.85 7.80
C SER A 60 -3.15 11.70 7.71
N TYR A 61 -2.12 11.26 6.98
CA TYR A 61 -0.96 12.10 6.64
C TYR A 61 -0.32 11.72 5.26
N HIS A 62 -0.20 12.73 4.38
CA HIS A 62 0.68 12.89 3.20
C HIS A 62 0.38 12.24 1.83
N THR A 63 0.17 13.10 0.81
CA THR A 63 -0.45 12.98 -0.55
C THR A 63 -0.24 11.72 -1.41
N SER A 64 -0.55 10.52 -0.90
CA SER A 64 -0.36 9.23 -1.63
C SER A 64 -1.70 8.57 -1.95
N ARG A 65 -2.01 8.38 -3.24
CA ARG A 65 -3.26 7.80 -3.78
C ARG A 65 -3.22 6.27 -3.80
N ILE A 66 -2.98 5.66 -2.66
CA ILE A 66 -2.77 4.23 -2.54
C ILE A 66 -3.58 3.66 -1.38
N LEU A 67 -4.14 2.48 -1.59
CA LEU A 67 -4.79 1.67 -0.57
C LEU A 67 -4.04 0.34 -0.49
N THR A 68 -3.65 -0.05 0.72
CA THR A 68 -3.01 -1.35 0.96
C THR A 68 -3.72 -2.14 2.05
N CYS A 69 -3.74 -3.45 1.87
CA CYS A 69 -4.39 -4.41 2.74
C CYS A 69 -3.37 -5.47 3.17
N GLY A 70 -3.57 -6.04 4.36
CA GLY A 70 -2.70 -7.09 4.87
C GLY A 70 -3.43 -7.98 5.87
N SER A 71 -2.89 -9.17 6.09
CA SER A 71 -3.39 -10.10 7.09
C SER A 71 -3.16 -9.58 8.51
N ASN A 72 -2.22 -8.64 8.68
CA ASN A 72 -1.93 -7.94 9.93
C ASN A 72 -1.49 -6.50 9.66
N VAL A 73 -1.34 -5.72 10.74
CA VAL A 73 -1.00 -4.29 10.67
C VAL A 73 0.37 -4.04 10.04
N ALA A 74 1.34 -4.85 10.39
CA ALA A 74 2.70 -4.75 9.90
C ALA A 74 2.80 -4.98 8.39
N GLU A 75 2.07 -5.97 7.87
CA GLU A 75 2.04 -6.29 6.44
C GLU A 75 1.48 -5.13 5.64
N ALA A 76 0.30 -4.63 6.03
CA ALA A 76 -0.35 -3.53 5.31
C ALA A 76 0.50 -2.25 5.34
N ALA A 77 1.12 -1.95 6.49
CA ALA A 77 2.01 -0.79 6.64
C ALA A 77 3.31 -0.94 5.82
N GLY A 78 3.91 -2.14 5.78
CA GLY A 78 5.11 -2.39 4.98
C GLY A 78 4.83 -2.30 3.47
N LEU A 79 3.70 -2.84 3.00
CA LEU A 79 3.24 -2.70 1.62
C LEU A 79 2.98 -1.24 1.25
N PHE A 80 2.27 -0.49 2.10
CA PHE A 80 2.01 0.94 1.91
C PHE A 80 3.31 1.72 1.66
N ILE A 81 4.28 1.50 2.54
CA ILE A 81 5.60 2.15 2.47
C ILE A 81 6.36 1.75 1.20
N ALA A 82 6.33 0.47 0.84
CA ALA A 82 7.02 -0.02 -0.35
C ALA A 82 6.39 0.58 -1.62
N LEU A 83 5.07 0.69 -1.66
CA LEU A 83 4.32 1.21 -2.79
C LEU A 83 4.52 2.72 -2.95
N GLU A 84 4.48 3.46 -1.84
CA GLU A 84 4.77 4.90 -1.84
C GLU A 84 6.15 5.20 -2.42
N ARG A 85 7.17 4.41 -2.03
CA ARG A 85 8.52 4.54 -2.59
C ARG A 85 8.62 4.11 -4.05
N ALA A 86 7.86 3.09 -4.46
CA ALA A 86 7.82 2.67 -5.86
C ALA A 86 7.16 3.71 -6.77
N CYS A 87 6.20 4.49 -6.23
CA CYS A 87 5.53 5.58 -6.92
C CYS A 87 6.31 6.90 -6.93
N GLN A 88 7.40 7.03 -6.16
CA GLN A 88 8.33 8.15 -6.32
C GLN A 88 8.82 8.19 -7.77
N PRO A 89 9.07 9.39 -8.35
CA PRO A 89 9.14 9.59 -9.79
C PRO A 89 10.27 8.81 -10.48
N ALA A 90 9.99 7.53 -10.79
CA ALA A 90 10.79 6.72 -11.69
C ALA A 90 10.60 7.15 -13.15
N ALA A 91 9.48 7.81 -13.46
CA ALA A 91 9.05 8.15 -14.82
C ALA A 91 9.53 9.52 -15.33
N ALA A 92 10.21 10.33 -14.52
CA ALA A 92 10.55 11.71 -14.88
C ALA A 92 11.95 11.90 -15.51
N ASN A 93 12.81 10.87 -15.51
CA ASN A 93 14.24 11.04 -15.81
C ASN A 93 14.66 10.65 -17.24
N GLY A 94 13.72 10.34 -18.13
CA GLY A 94 14.04 9.95 -19.52
C GLY A 94 14.82 8.63 -19.67
N ILE A 95 14.99 7.87 -18.59
CA ILE A 95 15.67 6.57 -18.61
C ILE A 95 14.72 5.53 -19.22
N PRO A 96 15.16 4.76 -20.25
CA PRO A 96 14.32 3.73 -20.86
C PRO A 96 13.92 2.68 -19.83
N LYS A 97 12.61 2.35 -19.78
CA LYS A 97 12.07 1.35 -18.87
C LYS A 97 12.68 -0.01 -19.18
N ARG A 98 13.34 -0.60 -18.19
CA ARG A 98 13.75 -2.01 -18.22
C ARG A 98 12.72 -2.84 -17.49
N TYR A 99 12.13 -3.78 -18.21
CA TYR A 99 11.15 -4.71 -17.64
C TYR A 99 11.88 -5.92 -17.07
N ILE A 100 11.45 -6.35 -15.88
CA ILE A 100 11.93 -7.58 -15.24
C ILE A 100 11.17 -8.75 -15.87
N HIS A 101 11.85 -9.87 -16.13
CA HIS A 101 11.19 -11.04 -16.72
C HIS A 101 10.15 -11.63 -15.76
N HIS A 102 9.08 -12.23 -16.30
CA HIS A 102 7.98 -12.78 -15.50
C HIS A 102 8.47 -13.78 -14.43
N ASP A 103 9.36 -14.70 -14.81
CA ASP A 103 9.89 -15.73 -13.90
C ASP A 103 10.73 -15.12 -12.78
N GLU A 104 11.53 -14.10 -13.07
CA GLU A 104 12.33 -13.37 -12.08
C GLU A 104 11.44 -12.57 -11.13
N ALA A 105 10.40 -11.92 -11.67
CA ALA A 105 9.46 -11.16 -10.87
C ALA A 105 8.64 -12.06 -9.94
N GLU A 106 8.20 -13.22 -10.43
CA GLU A 106 7.51 -14.22 -9.61
C GLU A 106 8.45 -14.82 -8.55
N TYR A 107 9.69 -15.15 -8.93
CA TYR A 107 10.68 -15.67 -7.99
C TYR A 107 10.95 -14.66 -6.87
N SER A 108 11.30 -13.41 -7.21
CA SER A 108 11.50 -12.35 -6.21
C SER A 108 10.28 -12.19 -5.33
N LYS A 109 9.07 -12.17 -5.89
CA LYS A 109 7.86 -12.08 -5.06
C LYS A 109 7.77 -13.27 -4.11
N ARG A 110 7.90 -14.51 -4.59
CA ARG A 110 7.72 -15.72 -3.78
C ARG A 110 8.66 -15.78 -2.57
N TYR A 111 9.89 -15.27 -2.69
CA TYR A 111 10.88 -15.32 -1.62
C TYR A 111 10.95 -14.03 -0.78
N ASP A 112 10.79 -12.87 -1.42
CA ASP A 112 10.90 -11.58 -0.72
C ASP A 112 9.58 -11.19 -0.03
N TYR A 113 8.44 -11.54 -0.62
CA TYR A 113 7.13 -11.21 -0.07
C TYR A 113 6.66 -12.28 0.90
N THR A 114 7.03 -12.09 2.17
CA THR A 114 6.40 -12.76 3.31
C THR A 114 5.93 -11.71 4.31
N SER A 115 4.93 -12.04 5.13
CA SER A 115 4.47 -11.13 6.19
C SER A 115 5.61 -10.76 7.16
N GLU A 116 6.53 -11.69 7.40
CA GLU A 116 7.73 -11.49 8.21
C GLU A 116 8.70 -10.49 7.55
N ASN A 117 9.05 -10.68 6.27
CA ASN A 117 9.96 -9.78 5.54
C ASN A 117 9.37 -8.38 5.41
N THR A 118 8.05 -8.30 5.22
CA THR A 118 7.31 -7.04 5.16
C THR A 118 7.35 -6.33 6.51
N TYR A 119 7.20 -7.07 7.62
CA TYR A 119 7.39 -6.53 8.96
C TYR A 119 8.83 -6.09 9.23
N MET A 120 9.84 -6.87 8.85
CA MET A 120 11.25 -6.49 9.00
C MET A 120 11.59 -5.19 8.25
N SER A 121 10.94 -4.96 7.10
CA SER A 121 11.06 -3.70 6.36
C SER A 121 10.39 -2.50 7.07
N PHE A 122 9.32 -2.76 7.83
CA PHE A 122 8.60 -1.76 8.62
C PHE A 122 9.29 -1.46 9.98
N GLN A 123 9.84 -2.48 10.64
CA GLN A 123 10.41 -2.42 11.98
C GLN A 123 11.40 -1.26 12.21
N PRO A 124 12.43 -1.01 11.37
CA PRO A 124 13.36 0.09 11.59
C PRO A 124 12.67 1.47 11.51
N LYS A 125 11.62 1.59 10.68
CA LYS A 125 10.85 2.84 10.56
C LYS A 125 9.98 3.07 11.78
N TYR A 126 9.33 2.00 12.27
CA TYR A 126 8.56 2.05 13.51
C TYR A 126 9.45 2.45 14.70
N GLN A 127 10.63 1.85 14.83
CA GLN A 127 11.60 2.19 15.87
C GLN A 127 12.09 3.64 15.77
N ALA A 128 12.34 4.15 14.55
CA ALA A 128 12.72 5.55 14.36
C ALA A 128 11.61 6.51 14.81
N ILE A 129 10.35 6.18 14.53
CA ILE A 129 9.18 6.97 14.97
C ILE A 129 9.04 6.91 16.49
N LEU A 130 9.17 5.74 17.10
CA LEU A 130 9.20 5.58 18.56
C LEU A 130 10.27 6.43 19.22
N ALA A 131 11.50 6.39 18.70
CA ALA A 131 12.62 7.17 19.23
C ALA A 131 12.38 8.68 19.10
N LYS A 132 11.85 9.13 17.95
CA LYS A 132 11.59 10.55 17.68
C LYS A 132 10.44 11.11 18.52
N MET A 133 9.35 10.34 18.65
CA MET A 133 8.14 10.76 19.33
C MET A 133 8.10 10.37 20.81
N LYS A 134 9.15 9.70 21.32
CA LYS A 134 9.25 9.18 22.69
C LYS A 134 8.00 8.39 23.13
N GLY A 135 7.37 7.68 22.19
CA GLY A 135 6.16 6.89 22.46
C GLY A 135 4.85 7.68 22.60
N SER A 136 4.81 8.99 22.32
CA SER A 136 3.59 9.83 22.46
C SER A 136 2.38 9.41 21.61
N PHE A 137 2.52 8.46 20.69
CA PHE A 137 1.42 7.90 19.88
C PHE A 137 0.89 6.56 20.43
N LEU A 138 1.46 6.06 21.53
CA LEU A 138 1.04 4.83 22.20
C LEU A 138 0.02 5.08 23.32
N GLU A 139 -0.26 6.35 23.63
CA GLU A 139 -1.19 6.81 24.68
C GLU A 139 -2.56 7.17 24.13
#